data_AF-A0A5A7PUU6-F1
#
_entry.id   AF-A0A5A7PUU6-F1
#
_cell.length_a   1.000
_cell.length_b   1.000
_cell.length_c   1.000
_cell.angle_alpha   90.00
_cell.angle_beta   90.00
_cell.angle_gamma   90.00
#
_symmetry.space_group_name_H-M   'P 1'
#
loop_
_entity.id
_entity.type
_entity.pdbx_description
1 polymer ?
#
loop_
_entity_poly.entity_id
_entity_poly.type
_entity_poly.pdbx_seq_one_letter_code
_entity_poly.pdbx_strand_id
1 'polypeptide(L)'
;MASAKALLLSHLSLILLLLLLHWAKVRLQCNNTKSGMTEQATTDKNGYFCFLPKRVTTAAFHKCKVFLVSSPVSNCSVPTNFHGGFAGALLIPSRTPPPKPAPHLQFFNVGPLAFDAPKNLTCHY
;
A
#
# COMPACT_ATOMS: atom_id res chain seq x y z
N MET A 1 42.93 7.09 29.13
CA MET A 1 43.20 6.65 27.74
C MET A 1 41.89 6.09 27.20
N ALA A 2 41.10 6.90 26.52
CA ALA A 2 41.11 7.10 25.06
C ALA A 2 40.31 6.00 24.30
N SER A 3 39.06 6.35 24.00
CA SER A 3 38.19 5.99 22.87
C SER A 3 38.56 4.82 21.95
N ALA A 4 37.57 3.96 21.70
CA ALA A 4 37.17 3.64 20.32
C ALA A 4 35.65 3.34 20.28
N LYS A 5 34.86 4.35 19.93
CA LYS A 5 33.51 4.17 19.38
C LYS A 5 33.68 3.65 17.95
N ALA A 6 33.20 2.44 17.66
CA ALA A 6 33.13 1.90 16.31
C ALA A 6 31.67 1.78 15.85
N LEU A 7 31.26 2.85 15.17
CA LEU A 7 30.35 2.93 14.03
C LEU A 7 29.73 1.59 13.53
N LEU A 8 28.49 1.32 13.92
CA LEU A 8 27.54 0.47 13.18
C LEU A 8 26.30 1.33 12.85
N LEU A 9 26.55 2.46 12.19
CA LEU A 9 25.55 3.43 11.74
C LEU A 9 24.99 3.11 10.34
N SER A 10 25.40 2.02 9.68
CA SER A 10 24.92 1.66 8.33
C SER A 10 23.69 0.75 8.31
N HIS A 11 23.34 0.10 9.43
CA HIS A 11 22.10 -0.70 9.53
C HIS A 11 20.90 0.11 10.05
N LEU A 12 21.14 1.30 10.60
CA LEU A 12 20.11 2.18 11.15
C LEU A 12 19.45 3.08 10.08
N SER A 13 20.06 3.19 8.90
CA SER A 13 19.57 4.04 7.79
C SER A 13 18.65 3.32 6.81
N LEU A 14 18.59 1.99 6.80
CA LEU A 14 17.69 1.22 5.91
C LEU A 14 16.33 0.91 6.55
N ILE A 15 16.24 1.01 7.88
CA ILE A 15 15.02 0.83 8.68
C ILE A 15 14.37 2.20 9.00
N LEU A 16 14.88 3.29 8.42
CA LEU A 16 14.33 4.63 8.59
C LEU A 16 12.93 4.72 7.95
N LEU A 17 11.95 4.33 8.74
CA LEU A 17 10.55 4.74 8.68
C LEU A 17 9.76 4.28 7.43
N LEU A 18 9.38 3.00 7.40
CA LEU A 18 8.05 2.64 6.90
C LEU A 18 7.03 3.25 7.87
N LEU A 19 6.84 4.57 7.82
CA LEU A 19 5.77 5.17 8.59
C LEU A 19 4.45 4.84 7.92
N LEU A 20 3.67 4.09 8.66
CA LEU A 20 2.41 3.57 8.22
C LEU A 20 1.41 4.72 8.23
N LEU A 21 1.01 5.19 7.04
CA LEU A 21 0.07 6.29 6.92
C LEU A 21 -1.31 5.86 7.40
N HIS A 22 -1.72 6.32 8.58
CA HIS A 22 -3.06 6.14 9.11
C HIS A 22 -4.06 7.03 8.38
N TRP A 23 -5.26 6.55 8.11
CA TRP A 23 -6.35 7.33 7.50
C TRP A 23 -6.14 7.80 6.05
N ALA A 24 -5.16 7.26 5.33
CA ALA A 24 -5.00 7.47 3.91
C ALA A 24 -6.10 6.75 3.13
N LYS A 25 -6.56 7.35 2.03
CA LYS A 25 -7.58 6.77 1.16
C LYS A 25 -6.92 6.07 -0.02
N VAL A 26 -7.39 4.87 -0.30
CA VAL A 26 -7.04 4.06 -1.47
C VAL A 26 -8.32 3.63 -2.18
N ARG A 27 -8.22 3.37 -3.49
CA ARG A 27 -9.33 2.80 -4.27
C ARG A 27 -8.92 1.51 -4.95
N LEU A 28 -9.79 0.52 -4.91
CA LEU A 28 -9.75 -0.64 -5.78
C LEU A 28 -10.62 -0.34 -6.99
N GLN A 29 -10.07 -0.42 -8.20
CA GLN A 29 -10.82 -0.27 -9.44
C GLN A 29 -10.61 -1.48 -10.33
N CYS A 30 -11.70 -2.07 -10.81
CA CYS A 30 -11.72 -3.20 -11.73
C CYS A 30 -12.42 -2.82 -13.03
N ASN A 31 -11.69 -2.89 -14.14
CA ASN A 31 -12.22 -2.59 -15.46
C ASN A 31 -12.64 -3.90 -16.13
N ASN A 32 -13.83 -4.40 -15.82
CA ASN A 32 -14.41 -5.56 -16.51
C ASN A 32 -15.29 -5.11 -17.70
N THR A 33 -15.41 -5.95 -18.72
CA THR A 33 -16.06 -5.64 -20.01
C THR A 33 -17.57 -5.42 -19.93
N LYS A 34 -18.22 -5.78 -18.82
CA LYS A 34 -19.68 -5.65 -18.65
C LYS A 34 -20.12 -4.55 -17.68
N SER A 35 -19.34 -4.27 -16.63
CA SER A 35 -19.58 -3.18 -15.69
C SER A 35 -18.30 -2.95 -14.88
N GLY A 36 -17.76 -1.74 -14.88
CA GLY A 36 -16.65 -1.36 -14.00
C GLY A 36 -17.07 -1.42 -12.53
N MET A 37 -16.12 -1.71 -11.65
CA MET A 37 -16.32 -1.65 -10.20
C MET A 37 -15.27 -0.74 -9.58
N THR A 38 -15.68 0.08 -8.62
CA THR A 38 -14.76 0.87 -7.81
C THR A 38 -15.22 0.84 -6.35
N GLU A 39 -14.30 0.55 -5.45
CA GLU A 39 -14.49 0.62 -3.99
C GLU A 39 -13.36 1.46 -3.39
N GLN A 40 -13.64 2.17 -2.30
CA GLN A 40 -12.63 2.92 -1.54
C GLN A 40 -12.48 2.31 -0.16
N ALA A 41 -11.24 2.33 0.34
CA ALA A 41 -10.90 1.95 1.69
C ALA A 41 -10.01 3.02 2.31
N THR A 42 -10.03 3.06 3.63
CA THR A 42 -9.17 3.93 4.43
C THR A 42 -8.20 3.05 5.18
N THR A 43 -6.93 3.46 5.24
CA THR A 43 -5.92 2.72 6.01
C THR A 43 -6.18 2.79 7.51
N ASP A 44 -5.87 1.70 8.20
CA ASP A 44 -6.00 1.59 9.64
C ASP A 44 -4.84 2.30 10.38
N LYS A 45 -4.82 2.16 11.71
CA LYS A 45 -3.76 2.67 12.61
C LYS A 45 -2.37 2.03 12.40
N ASN A 46 -2.22 1.17 11.41
CA ASN A 46 -0.97 0.54 11.00
C ASN A 46 -0.80 0.67 9.48
N GLY A 47 -1.49 1.60 8.81
CA GLY A 47 -1.31 1.84 7.38
C GLY A 47 -1.78 0.71 6.46
N TYR A 48 -2.47 -0.31 7.00
CA TYR A 48 -3.03 -1.40 6.22
C TYR A 48 -4.44 -1.06 5.76
N PHE A 49 -4.83 -1.60 4.60
CA PHE A 49 -6.18 -1.50 4.08
C PHE A 49 -6.65 -2.88 3.61
N CYS A 50 -7.97 -3.08 3.57
CA CYS A 50 -8.57 -4.33 3.13
C CYS A 50 -9.79 -4.03 2.26
N PHE A 51 -9.94 -4.80 1.18
CA PHE A 51 -11.12 -4.79 0.34
C PHE A 51 -11.77 -6.18 0.39
N LEU A 52 -13.09 -6.23 0.53
CA LEU A 52 -13.89 -7.46 0.50
C LEU A 52 -14.92 -7.36 -0.64
N PRO A 53 -14.44 -7.33 -1.90
CA PRO A 53 -15.28 -7.03 -3.05
C PRO A 53 -16.27 -8.16 -3.33
N LYS A 54 -17.57 -7.86 -3.37
CA LYS A 54 -18.61 -8.88 -3.62
C LYS A 54 -18.68 -9.36 -5.09
N ARG A 55 -18.18 -8.55 -6.03
CA ARG A 55 -18.35 -8.77 -7.49
C ARG A 55 -17.06 -9.17 -8.22
N VAL A 56 -15.94 -9.31 -7.51
CA VAL A 56 -14.64 -9.69 -8.11
C VAL A 56 -14.38 -11.16 -7.85
N THR A 57 -14.27 -11.94 -8.92
CA THR A 57 -13.87 -13.35 -8.85
C THR A 57 -12.36 -13.48 -8.89
N THR A 58 -11.83 -14.60 -8.41
CA THR A 58 -10.40 -14.93 -8.54
C THR A 58 -9.97 -14.94 -10.01
N ALA A 59 -10.77 -15.43 -10.95
CA ALA A 59 -10.42 -15.38 -12.37
C ALA A 59 -10.27 -13.95 -12.93
N ALA A 60 -10.96 -12.96 -12.36
CA ALA A 60 -11.01 -11.59 -12.85
C ALA A 60 -10.07 -10.62 -12.11
N PHE A 61 -9.31 -11.07 -11.10
CA PHE A 61 -8.47 -10.18 -10.27
C PHE A 61 -7.46 -9.38 -11.10
N HIS A 62 -6.96 -9.96 -12.20
CA HIS A 62 -5.95 -9.33 -13.07
C HIS A 62 -6.46 -8.07 -13.79
N LYS A 63 -7.78 -7.84 -13.79
CA LYS A 63 -8.40 -6.61 -14.32
C LYS A 63 -8.56 -5.51 -13.27
N CYS A 64 -8.17 -5.80 -12.03
CA CYS A 64 -8.26 -4.91 -10.90
C CYS A 64 -6.91 -4.28 -10.56
N LYS A 65 -6.93 -3.02 -10.13
CA LYS A 65 -5.77 -2.27 -9.67
C LYS A 65 -6.12 -1.46 -8.43
N VAL A 66 -5.15 -1.28 -7.55
CA VAL A 66 -5.26 -0.39 -6.38
C VAL A 66 -4.57 0.93 -6.68
N PHE A 67 -5.21 2.04 -6.35
CA PHE A 67 -4.67 3.38 -6.54
C PHE A 67 -4.67 4.15 -5.22
N LEU A 68 -3.63 4.95 -5.01
CA LEU A 68 -3.60 5.98 -3.98
C LEU A 68 -4.58 7.09 -4.36
N VAL A 69 -5.40 7.53 -3.40
CA VAL A 69 -6.40 8.59 -3.61
C VAL A 69 -5.98 9.85 -2.88
N SER A 70 -5.75 9.77 -1.57
CA SER A 70 -5.36 10.93 -0.77
C SER A 70 -4.65 10.53 0.50
N SER A 71 -3.71 11.36 0.92
CA SER A 71 -3.08 11.30 2.23
C SER A 71 -3.81 12.22 3.22
N PRO A 72 -3.88 11.88 4.51
CA PRO A 72 -4.36 12.80 5.55
C PRO A 72 -3.29 13.82 5.94
N VAL A 73 -2.05 13.61 5.51
CA VAL A 73 -0.92 14.50 5.79
C VAL A 73 -0.71 15.42 4.58
N SER A 74 -0.92 16.72 4.78
CA SER A 74 -0.96 17.71 3.68
C SER A 74 0.38 17.87 2.94
N ASN A 75 1.50 17.87 3.67
CA ASN A 75 2.85 17.91 3.10
C ASN A 75 3.28 16.58 2.48
N CYS A 76 2.44 15.55 2.49
CA CYS A 76 2.73 14.22 1.94
C CYS A 76 1.55 13.66 1.17
N SER A 77 1.07 14.42 0.20
CA SER A 77 -0.19 14.18 -0.50
C SER A 77 -0.02 13.79 -1.96
N VAL A 78 1.21 13.75 -2.49
CA VAL A 78 1.48 13.44 -3.90
C VAL A 78 1.55 11.92 -4.09
N PRO A 79 0.63 11.29 -4.83
CA PRO A 79 0.70 9.85 -5.07
C PRO A 79 1.95 9.49 -5.89
N THR A 80 2.70 8.47 -5.49
CA THR A 80 3.86 7.99 -6.26
C THR A 80 3.55 6.72 -7.05
N ASN A 81 4.43 6.39 -8.00
CA ASN A 81 4.44 5.09 -8.67
C ASN A 81 5.26 4.02 -7.94
N PHE A 82 5.63 4.24 -6.67
CA PHE A 82 6.20 3.17 -5.85
C PHE A 82 5.18 2.02 -5.75
N HIS A 83 5.59 0.83 -6.19
CA HIS A 83 4.72 -0.34 -6.44
C HIS A 83 3.46 -0.05 -7.29
N GLY A 84 3.49 1.01 -8.12
CA GLY A 84 2.39 1.39 -9.00
C GLY A 84 1.26 2.16 -8.33
N GLY A 85 1.44 2.74 -7.14
CA GLY A 85 0.37 3.44 -6.40
C GLY A 85 -0.42 4.49 -7.21
N PHE A 86 0.24 5.26 -8.08
CA PHE A 86 -0.41 6.29 -8.92
C PHE A 86 -0.98 5.73 -10.24
N ALA A 87 -0.23 4.91 -10.96
CA ALA A 87 -0.65 4.30 -12.22
C ALA A 87 -1.59 3.08 -12.06
N GLY A 88 -1.74 2.60 -10.82
CA GLY A 88 -2.53 1.45 -10.42
C GLY A 88 -1.68 0.20 -10.17
N ALA A 89 -1.58 -0.18 -8.90
CA ALA A 89 -0.84 -1.33 -8.42
C ALA A 89 -1.58 -2.64 -8.73
N LEU A 90 -0.84 -3.64 -9.24
CA LEU A 90 -1.40 -4.94 -9.59
C LEU A 90 -1.60 -5.80 -8.34
N LEU A 91 -2.72 -6.54 -8.31
CA LEU A 91 -2.97 -7.53 -7.26
C LEU A 91 -2.04 -8.74 -7.45
N ILE A 92 -1.28 -9.06 -6.41
CA ILE A 92 -0.34 -10.17 -6.32
C ILE A 92 -0.96 -11.24 -5.41
N PRO A 93 -1.17 -12.48 -5.87
CA PRO A 93 -1.67 -13.55 -5.02
C PRO A 93 -0.74 -13.80 -3.83
N SER A 94 -1.28 -13.82 -2.61
CA SER A 94 -0.53 -14.18 -1.42
C SER A 94 -0.22 -15.67 -1.42
N ARG A 95 1.07 -16.03 -1.31
CA ARG A 95 1.51 -17.43 -1.27
C ARG A 95 1.36 -18.07 0.11
N THR A 96 1.21 -17.26 1.16
CA THR A 96 1.00 -17.74 2.52
C THR A 96 -0.50 -17.79 2.81
N PRO A 97 -1.09 -18.99 2.94
CA PRO A 97 -2.44 -19.09 3.49
C PRO A 97 -2.42 -18.59 4.94
N PRO A 98 -3.45 -17.88 5.41
CA PRO A 98 -3.55 -17.52 6.81
C PRO A 98 -3.58 -18.78 7.68
N PRO A 99 -3.22 -18.71 8.98
CA PRO A 99 -3.16 -19.87 9.88
C PRO A 99 -4.46 -20.70 9.96
N LYS A 100 -5.59 -20.10 9.57
CA LYS A 100 -6.88 -20.76 9.37
C LYS A 100 -7.43 -20.32 8.01
N PRO A 101 -7.14 -21.04 6.92
CA PRO A 101 -7.69 -20.69 5.62
C PRO A 101 -9.21 -20.90 5.67
N ALA A 102 -9.97 -19.82 5.47
CA ALA A 102 -11.38 -19.97 5.13
C ALA A 102 -11.45 -20.67 3.76
N PRO A 103 -12.26 -21.73 3.61
CA PRO A 103 -12.46 -22.36 2.31
C PRO A 103 -12.86 -21.30 1.28
N HIS A 104 -12.20 -21.32 0.12
CA HIS A 104 -12.50 -20.46 -1.04
C HIS A 104 -12.10 -18.98 -0.96
N LEU A 105 -11.40 -18.51 0.08
CA LEU A 105 -10.83 -17.16 0.10
C LEU A 105 -9.39 -17.14 -0.41
N GLN A 106 -9.16 -16.41 -1.51
CA GLN A 106 -7.82 -16.10 -2.00
C GLN A 106 -7.43 -14.70 -1.58
N PHE A 107 -6.27 -14.58 -0.93
CA PHE A 107 -5.74 -13.30 -0.48
C PHE A 107 -4.81 -12.71 -1.53
N PHE A 108 -4.86 -11.40 -1.68
CA PHE A 108 -4.00 -10.64 -2.58
C PHE A 108 -3.33 -9.50 -1.81
N ASN A 109 -2.15 -9.11 -2.26
CA ASN A 109 -1.45 -7.92 -1.81
C ASN A 109 -1.03 -7.06 -3.01
N VAL A 110 -0.51 -5.85 -2.76
CA VAL A 110 -0.02 -4.95 -3.82
C VAL A 110 1.39 -4.40 -3.53
N GLY A 111 2.05 -4.91 -2.48
CA GLY A 111 3.23 -4.28 -1.90
C GLY A 111 2.90 -2.97 -1.15
N PRO A 112 3.90 -2.35 -0.50
CA PRO A 112 3.74 -1.04 0.13
C PRO A 112 3.52 0.05 -0.92
N LEU A 113 2.61 0.98 -0.64
CA LEU A 113 2.36 2.15 -1.47
C LEU A 113 2.82 3.41 -0.74
N ALA A 114 3.27 4.42 -1.48
CA ALA A 114 3.82 5.64 -0.88
C ALA A 114 3.25 6.91 -1.53
N PHE A 115 2.99 7.90 -0.68
CA PHE A 115 2.90 9.29 -1.11
C PHE A 115 4.27 9.94 -0.99
N ASP A 116 4.47 11.05 -1.68
CA ASP A 116 5.65 11.90 -1.56
C ASP A 116 5.23 13.32 -1.18
N ALA A 117 6.23 14.12 -0.84
CA ALA A 117 6.05 15.53 -0.62
C ALA A 117 5.84 16.29 -1.93
N PRO A 118 5.10 17.41 -1.91
CA PRO A 118 5.22 18.40 -2.96
C PRO A 118 6.68 18.90 -3.05
N LYS A 119 7.09 19.37 -4.23
CA LYS A 119 8.47 19.87 -4.45
C LYS A 119 8.90 20.85 -3.35
N ASN A 120 10.13 20.69 -2.85
CA ASN A 120 10.76 21.49 -1.78
C ASN A 120 10.17 21.32 -0.36
N LEU A 121 9.35 20.30 -0.13
CA LEU A 121 8.90 19.91 1.21
C LEU A 121 9.49 18.54 1.57
N THR A 122 9.71 18.32 2.86
CA THR A 122 10.06 17.01 3.39
C THR A 122 8.83 16.40 4.03
N CYS A 123 8.66 15.11 3.78
CA CYS A 123 7.64 14.35 4.45
C CYS A 123 8.04 14.03 5.89
N HIS A 124 7.30 14.63 6.81
CA HIS A 124 7.32 14.28 8.22
C HIS A 124 6.03 13.53 8.48
N TYR A 125 6.14 12.20 8.44
CA TYR A 125 5.05 11.31 8.78
C TYR A 125 5.00 11.15 10.30
#